data_AF-A0A6L9KRY6-F1
#
_entry.id   AF-A0A6L9KRY6-F1
#
_cell.length_a   1.000
_cell.length_b   1.000
_cell.length_c   1.000
_cell.angle_alpha   90.00
_cell.angle_beta   90.00
_cell.angle_gamma   90.00
#
_symmetry.space_group_name_H-M   'P 1'
#
loop_
_entity.id
_entity.type
_entity.pdbx_description
1 polymer ?
#
loop_
_entity_poly.entity_id
_entity_poly.type
_entity_poly.pdbx_seq_one_letter_code
_entity_poly.pdbx_strand_id
1 'polypeptide(L)'
;MRKLNESVLQIGDIILTTTTDLLSKGIRKVTGSDISHALIYVESHSVIDAAGDGVHSRNTQRLFWEDECAVHVLRFAEGLDDTQSRNIVNYVRGRIGTQYSKIEAARSVLGGAKAPSRRQFCSRLVAQAYASAGLNLVGDSNYCAPDHLKNSTRLIAVQGAVQYVSDEEIKGWEGIHDTPQSMRDATNALLSGARTKSASIEDVNDIDHHLQVTPGDDAYFANLYERSGYLTVWVAECDKNRWQYDLQAMIDAPGPDAAKRQYCENLLGDDEEGLVRFEVNRAGYSLLAEEFPLETFRRLKILYEKLVDLHLDRRQTAAQWLSHQGSAVLPARSPAVLLTPHTAEWFAALAVWNPQQAAHTRSILQQS
;
A
#
# COMPACT_ATOMS: atom_id res chain seq x y z
N MET A 1 14.12 -3.50 22.67
CA MET A 1 13.49 -3.47 21.33
C MET A 1 12.99 -2.07 21.02
N ARG A 2 12.88 -1.74 19.73
CA ARG A 2 12.43 -0.44 19.22
C ARG A 2 11.27 -0.59 18.24
N LYS A 3 10.48 0.47 18.11
CA LYS A 3 9.39 0.65 17.13
C LYS A 3 9.48 2.04 16.49
N LEU A 4 8.68 2.25 15.45
CA LEU A 4 8.48 3.59 14.89
C LEU A 4 7.66 4.46 15.85
N ASN A 5 7.86 5.78 15.77
CA ASN A 5 7.04 6.78 16.42
C ASN A 5 6.17 7.47 15.37
N GLU A 6 4.93 6.99 15.23
CA GLU A 6 4.02 7.43 14.18
C GLU A 6 3.56 8.87 14.31
N SER A 7 3.70 9.49 15.49
CA SER A 7 3.35 10.89 15.71
C SER A 7 4.23 11.89 14.94
N VAL A 8 5.41 11.46 14.47
CA VAL A 8 6.34 12.32 13.72
C VAL A 8 6.52 11.88 12.27
N LEU A 9 5.93 10.76 11.87
CA LEU A 9 6.04 10.23 10.51
C LEU A 9 5.12 10.96 9.54
N GLN A 10 5.57 11.06 8.30
CA GLN A 10 4.83 11.64 7.19
C GLN A 10 4.85 10.71 5.98
N ILE A 11 3.82 10.81 5.14
CA ILE A 11 3.77 10.08 3.87
C ILE A 11 5.03 10.39 3.06
N GLY A 12 5.63 9.34 2.50
CA GLY A 12 6.90 9.41 1.78
C GLY A 12 8.14 9.17 2.65
N ASP A 13 8.06 9.26 3.98
CA ASP A 13 9.21 8.95 4.83
C ASP A 13 9.77 7.56 4.51
N ILE A 14 11.10 7.50 4.39
CA ILE A 14 11.85 6.29 4.04
C ILE A 14 12.39 5.69 5.33
N ILE A 15 12.01 4.46 5.63
CA ILE A 15 12.51 3.71 6.77
C ILE A 15 13.59 2.75 6.28
N LEU A 16 14.81 2.96 6.74
CA LEU A 16 15.97 2.12 6.44
C LEU A 16 16.29 1.26 7.65
N THR A 17 16.36 -0.06 7.46
CA THR A 17 16.54 -1.00 8.57
C THR A 17 17.59 -2.07 8.31
N THR A 18 18.13 -2.61 9.40
CA THR A 18 18.83 -3.90 9.39
C THR A 18 17.85 -5.04 9.62
N THR A 19 17.93 -6.10 8.82
CA THR A 19 17.29 -7.39 9.17
C THR A 19 18.34 -8.40 9.64
N THR A 20 17.93 -9.43 10.38
CA THR A 20 18.83 -10.49 10.87
C THR A 20 19.08 -11.59 9.83
N ASP A 21 18.40 -11.54 8.68
CA ASP A 21 18.50 -12.53 7.61
C ASP A 21 19.92 -12.67 7.04
N LEU A 22 20.23 -13.87 6.52
CA LEU A 22 21.52 -14.16 5.87
C LEU A 22 21.82 -13.22 4.70
N LEU A 23 20.80 -12.89 3.89
CA LEU A 23 20.92 -11.96 2.78
C LEU A 23 21.30 -10.55 3.27
N SER A 24 20.74 -10.14 4.41
CA SER A 24 21.04 -8.87 5.04
C SER A 24 22.48 -8.79 5.53
N LYS A 25 23.02 -9.86 6.15
CA LYS A 25 24.45 -9.94 6.51
C LYS A 25 25.35 -9.76 5.29
N GLY A 26 24.98 -10.36 4.15
CA GLY A 26 25.70 -10.23 2.88
C GLY A 26 25.69 -8.79 2.36
N ILE A 27 24.51 -8.15 2.31
CA ILE A 27 24.37 -6.75 1.85
C ILE A 27 25.26 -5.83 2.68
N ARG A 28 25.13 -5.87 4.02
CA ARG A 28 25.92 -5.02 4.93
C ARG A 28 27.42 -5.19 4.78
N LYS A 29 27.88 -6.43 4.61
CA LYS A 29 29.30 -6.74 4.42
C LYS A 29 29.86 -6.11 3.15
N VAL A 30 29.10 -6.14 2.05
CA VAL A 30 29.59 -5.64 0.77
C VAL A 30 29.42 -4.12 0.66
N THR A 31 28.35 -3.55 1.21
CA THR A 31 28.16 -2.08 1.23
C THR A 31 28.97 -1.38 2.31
N GLY A 32 29.47 -2.10 3.32
CA GLY A 32 30.04 -1.50 4.52
C GLY A 32 29.02 -0.75 5.39
N SER A 33 27.72 -0.94 5.10
CA SER A 33 26.61 -0.24 5.76
C SER A 33 26.00 -1.06 6.88
N ASP A 34 25.38 -0.38 7.86
CA ASP A 34 24.49 -0.99 8.84
C ASP A 34 23.12 -1.37 8.27
N ILE A 35 22.76 -0.90 7.07
CA ILE A 35 21.43 -1.09 6.46
C ILE A 35 21.39 -2.17 5.38
N SER A 36 20.30 -2.93 5.39
CA SER A 36 20.01 -3.99 4.43
C SER A 36 18.63 -3.91 3.78
N HIS A 37 17.73 -3.08 4.31
CA HIS A 37 16.34 -3.04 3.90
C HIS A 37 15.79 -1.62 3.86
N ALA A 38 14.78 -1.40 3.02
CA ALA A 38 14.15 -0.12 2.82
C ALA A 38 12.63 -0.30 2.70
N LEU A 39 11.90 0.54 3.43
CA LEU A 39 10.44 0.64 3.41
C LEU A 39 10.06 2.10 3.18
N ILE A 40 8.83 2.34 2.73
CA ILE A 40 8.27 3.69 2.60
C ILE A 40 6.96 3.80 3.34
N TYR A 41 6.78 4.87 4.11
CA TYR A 41 5.55 5.18 4.82
C TYR A 41 4.51 5.76 3.85
N VAL A 42 3.31 5.16 3.80
CA VAL A 42 2.32 5.47 2.76
C VAL A 42 0.98 5.93 3.29
N GLU A 43 0.70 5.69 4.56
CA GLU A 43 -0.55 6.03 5.25
C GLU A 43 -0.32 5.84 6.75
N SER A 44 -1.24 6.35 7.58
CA SER A 44 -1.22 6.14 9.03
C SER A 44 -1.00 4.66 9.38
N HIS A 45 0.07 4.40 10.15
CA HIS A 45 0.50 3.07 10.56
C HIS A 45 0.78 2.08 9.42
N SER A 46 1.05 2.54 8.20
CA SER A 46 1.23 1.68 7.03
C SER A 46 2.52 2.01 6.29
N VAL A 47 3.32 0.98 6.08
CA VAL A 47 4.49 1.01 5.20
C VAL A 47 4.32 0.03 4.06
N ILE A 48 4.97 0.28 2.94
CA ILE A 48 5.13 -0.70 1.85
C ILE A 48 6.61 -0.99 1.65
N ASP A 49 6.93 -2.26 1.45
CA ASP A 49 8.28 -2.74 1.14
C ASP A 49 8.27 -3.83 0.07
N ALA A 50 9.45 -4.17 -0.42
CA ALA A 50 9.66 -5.38 -1.22
C ALA A 50 10.58 -6.33 -0.45
N ALA A 51 10.05 -7.47 -0.03
CA ALA A 51 10.78 -8.50 0.72
C ALA A 51 10.63 -9.88 0.03
N GLY A 52 11.10 -10.96 0.66
CA GLY A 52 11.11 -12.29 0.02
C GLY A 52 9.73 -12.81 -0.45
N ASP A 53 8.66 -12.33 0.18
CA ASP A 53 7.26 -12.61 -0.13
C ASP A 53 6.66 -11.68 -1.21
N GLY A 54 7.45 -10.75 -1.76
CA GLY A 54 7.03 -9.79 -2.78
C GLY A 54 6.87 -8.37 -2.24
N VAL A 55 6.19 -7.52 -3.00
CA VAL A 55 5.84 -6.16 -2.57
C VAL A 55 4.56 -6.17 -1.75
N HIS A 56 4.59 -5.69 -0.50
CA HIS A 56 3.44 -5.76 0.40
C HIS A 56 3.35 -4.58 1.35
N SER A 57 2.13 -4.33 1.85
CA SER A 57 1.90 -3.42 2.97
C SER A 57 2.10 -4.12 4.32
N ARG A 58 2.60 -3.39 5.31
CA ARG A 58 2.80 -3.83 6.69
C ARG A 58 2.30 -2.77 7.67
N ASN A 59 1.77 -3.23 8.81
CA ASN A 59 1.36 -2.36 9.91
C ASN A 59 2.58 -2.01 10.77
N THR A 60 2.92 -0.72 10.90
CA THR A 60 4.06 -0.25 11.68
C THR A 60 3.95 -0.57 13.16
N GLN A 61 2.74 -0.69 13.70
CA GLN A 61 2.50 -1.02 15.10
C GLN A 61 2.92 -2.46 15.45
N ARG A 62 3.12 -3.31 14.45
CA ARG A 62 3.59 -4.69 14.59
C ARG A 62 5.06 -4.87 14.16
N LEU A 63 5.75 -3.78 13.81
CA LEU A 63 7.15 -3.80 13.43
C LEU A 63 8.02 -3.44 14.64
N PHE A 64 8.74 -4.44 15.13
CA PHE A 64 9.67 -4.31 16.23
C PHE A 64 11.08 -4.72 15.76
N TRP A 65 12.08 -3.94 16.17
CA TRP A 65 13.48 -4.20 15.88
C TRP A 65 14.27 -4.42 17.17
N GLU A 66 15.22 -5.35 17.13
CA GLU A 66 16.20 -5.55 18.21
C GLU A 66 17.06 -4.28 18.39
N ASP A 67 17.65 -4.11 19.56
CA ASP A 67 18.40 -2.89 19.90
C ASP A 67 19.72 -2.78 19.11
N GLU A 68 20.19 -3.89 18.56
CA GLU A 68 21.35 -3.98 17.68
C GLU A 68 21.01 -3.67 16.21
N CYS A 69 19.73 -3.73 15.80
CA CYS A 69 19.31 -3.51 14.42
C CYS A 69 19.15 -2.01 14.09
N ALA A 70 19.98 -1.45 13.22
CA ALA A 70 19.84 -0.04 12.86
C ALA A 70 18.45 0.27 12.26
N VAL A 71 17.87 1.40 12.66
CA VAL A 71 16.63 1.95 12.13
C VAL A 71 16.85 3.44 11.91
N HIS A 72 16.84 3.88 10.66
CA HIS A 72 16.92 5.30 10.29
C HIS A 72 15.63 5.67 9.56
N VAL A 73 15.06 6.82 9.90
CA VAL A 73 13.92 7.40 9.19
C VAL A 73 14.38 8.67 8.50
N LEU A 74 14.18 8.73 7.19
CA LEU A 74 14.66 9.79 6.33
C LEU A 74 13.48 10.43 5.59
N ARG A 75 13.50 11.76 5.50
CA ARG A 75 12.48 12.57 4.81
C ARG A 75 13.10 13.34 3.67
N PHE A 76 12.34 13.52 2.60
CA PHE A 76 12.73 14.38 1.50
C PHE A 76 12.85 15.83 1.95
N ALA A 77 14.04 16.40 1.80
CA ALA A 77 14.43 17.66 2.43
C ALA A 77 13.63 18.87 1.94
N GLU A 78 13.23 18.87 0.67
CA GLU A 78 12.50 19.97 0.04
C GLU A 78 10.99 19.94 0.39
N GLY A 79 10.52 18.89 1.08
CA GLY A 79 9.09 18.62 1.28
C GLY A 79 8.45 18.01 0.03
N LEU A 80 7.38 17.25 0.22
CA LEU A 80 6.57 16.72 -0.88
C LEU A 80 5.31 17.57 -1.03
N ASP A 81 4.96 17.92 -2.26
CA ASP A 81 3.61 18.41 -2.55
C ASP A 81 2.60 17.25 -2.63
N ASP A 82 1.31 17.57 -2.62
CA ASP A 82 0.23 16.57 -2.65
C ASP A 82 0.27 15.68 -3.89
N THR A 83 0.71 16.21 -5.03
CA THR A 83 0.81 15.45 -6.29
C THR A 83 1.97 14.47 -6.22
N GLN A 84 3.12 14.89 -5.70
CA GLN A 84 4.28 14.04 -5.50
C GLN A 84 3.99 12.93 -4.50
N SER A 85 3.39 13.26 -3.35
CA SER A 85 2.96 12.29 -2.33
C SER A 85 2.01 11.26 -2.91
N ARG A 86 0.96 11.71 -3.64
CA ARG A 86 0.03 10.80 -4.33
C ARG A 86 0.74 9.92 -5.35
N ASN A 87 1.62 10.47 -6.19
CA ASN A 87 2.33 9.67 -7.20
C ASN A 87 3.22 8.59 -6.56
N ILE A 88 3.95 8.92 -5.51
CA ILE A 88 4.76 7.97 -4.73
C ILE A 88 3.88 6.84 -4.19
N VAL A 89 2.79 7.19 -3.49
CA VAL A 89 1.88 6.22 -2.87
C VAL A 89 1.21 5.33 -3.92
N ASN A 90 0.75 5.93 -5.02
CA ASN A 90 0.12 5.22 -6.12
C ASN A 90 1.08 4.26 -6.81
N TYR A 91 2.34 4.67 -7.01
CA TYR A 91 3.36 3.79 -7.58
C TYR A 91 3.55 2.54 -6.73
N VAL A 92 3.78 2.68 -5.42
CA VAL A 92 4.06 1.52 -4.57
C VAL A 92 2.83 0.63 -4.35
N ARG A 93 1.62 1.23 -4.26
CA ARG A 93 0.36 0.47 -4.22
C ARG A 93 0.12 -0.31 -5.52
N GLY A 94 0.44 0.29 -6.67
CA GLY A 94 0.36 -0.38 -7.98
C GLY A 94 1.38 -1.51 -8.18
N ARG A 95 2.33 -1.69 -7.26
CA ARG A 95 3.32 -2.78 -7.29
C ARG A 95 2.99 -3.92 -6.33
N ILE A 96 1.92 -3.84 -5.55
CA ILE A 96 1.56 -4.89 -4.59
C ILE A 96 1.51 -6.26 -5.27
N GLY A 97 2.21 -7.22 -4.66
CA GLY A 97 2.34 -8.59 -5.13
C GLY A 97 3.46 -8.85 -6.15
N THR A 98 4.12 -7.81 -6.67
CA THR A 98 5.29 -7.93 -7.57
C THR A 98 6.36 -8.82 -6.94
N GLN A 99 6.92 -9.77 -7.71
CA GLN A 99 7.90 -10.70 -7.16
C GLN A 99 9.20 -10.00 -6.74
N TYR A 100 9.87 -10.56 -5.72
CA TYR A 100 11.18 -10.08 -5.29
C TYR A 100 12.32 -10.69 -6.11
N SER A 101 13.30 -9.86 -6.47
CA SER A 101 14.47 -10.25 -7.27
C SER A 101 15.74 -10.27 -6.43
N LYS A 102 16.07 -11.44 -5.85
CA LYS A 102 17.33 -11.63 -5.09
C LYS A 102 18.57 -11.39 -5.96
N ILE A 103 18.51 -11.79 -7.24
CA ILE A 103 19.63 -11.63 -8.18
C ILE A 103 19.87 -10.15 -8.47
N GLU A 104 18.82 -9.36 -8.69
CA GLU A 104 18.98 -7.93 -8.95
C GLU A 104 19.32 -7.14 -7.69
N ALA A 105 18.80 -7.56 -6.52
CA ALA A 105 19.22 -7.00 -5.23
C ALA A 105 20.72 -7.23 -4.96
N ALA A 106 21.28 -8.39 -5.31
CA ALA A 106 22.71 -8.61 -5.20
C ALA A 106 23.50 -7.74 -6.21
N ARG A 107 23.00 -7.57 -7.43
CA ARG A 107 23.63 -6.72 -8.46
C ARG A 107 23.63 -5.24 -8.10
N SER A 108 22.62 -4.74 -7.40
CA SER A 108 22.60 -3.33 -6.97
C SER A 108 23.72 -2.98 -5.99
N VAL A 109 24.37 -4.00 -5.42
CA VAL A 109 25.53 -3.88 -4.54
C VAL A 109 26.83 -4.23 -5.27
N LEU A 110 26.83 -5.29 -6.08
CA LEU A 110 28.03 -5.77 -6.79
C LEU A 110 28.35 -5.01 -8.08
N GLY A 111 27.40 -4.23 -8.59
CA GLY A 111 27.49 -3.58 -9.90
C GLY A 111 27.17 -4.50 -11.08
N GLY A 112 27.23 -3.93 -12.29
CA GLY A 112 26.97 -4.60 -13.56
C GLY A 112 25.72 -4.09 -14.26
N ALA A 113 25.86 -3.69 -15.53
CA ALA A 113 24.76 -3.17 -16.33
C ALA A 113 23.94 -4.31 -16.94
N LYS A 114 22.66 -4.39 -16.57
CA LYS A 114 21.65 -5.20 -17.27
C LYS A 114 20.33 -4.45 -17.29
N ALA A 115 19.52 -4.69 -18.30
CA ALA A 115 18.14 -4.20 -18.31
C ALA A 115 17.40 -4.73 -17.06
N PRO A 116 16.73 -3.85 -16.28
CA PRO A 116 15.98 -4.27 -15.11
C PRO A 116 14.77 -5.10 -15.53
N SER A 117 14.47 -6.12 -14.73
CA SER A 117 13.16 -6.79 -14.83
C SER A 117 12.06 -5.96 -14.15
N ARG A 118 10.79 -6.33 -14.36
CA ARG A 118 9.65 -5.74 -13.64
C ARG A 118 9.63 -6.08 -12.15
N ARG A 119 10.40 -7.08 -11.72
CA ARG A 119 10.50 -7.50 -10.32
C ARG A 119 11.13 -6.43 -9.46
N GLN A 120 10.87 -6.51 -8.16
CA GLN A 120 11.29 -5.49 -7.20
C GLN A 120 12.32 -6.00 -6.21
N PHE A 121 13.01 -5.06 -5.58
CA PHE A 121 13.69 -5.27 -4.30
C PHE A 121 13.60 -3.96 -3.52
N CYS A 122 13.83 -4.03 -2.21
CA CYS A 122 13.44 -2.98 -1.26
C CYS A 122 13.85 -1.56 -1.68
N SER A 123 15.12 -1.33 -1.94
CA SER A 123 15.64 -0.01 -2.32
C SER A 123 15.25 0.42 -3.74
N ARG A 124 15.12 -0.50 -4.71
CA ARG A 124 14.57 -0.19 -6.04
C ARG A 124 13.14 0.32 -5.93
N LEU A 125 12.30 -0.34 -5.13
CA LEU A 125 10.90 0.05 -4.98
C LEU A 125 10.80 1.50 -4.49
N VAL A 126 11.56 1.85 -3.44
CA VAL A 126 11.60 3.21 -2.88
C VAL A 126 12.14 4.21 -3.91
N ALA A 127 13.27 3.91 -4.56
CA ALA A 127 13.88 4.82 -5.53
C ALA A 127 12.99 5.05 -6.76
N GLN A 128 12.31 4.01 -7.26
CA GLN A 128 11.38 4.14 -8.38
C GLN A 128 10.09 4.88 -7.99
N ALA A 129 9.61 4.73 -6.75
CA ALA A 129 8.46 5.49 -6.27
C ALA A 129 8.74 6.99 -6.31
N TYR A 130 9.88 7.42 -5.79
CA TYR A 130 10.30 8.82 -5.88
C TYR A 130 10.54 9.26 -7.34
N ALA A 131 11.18 8.42 -8.16
CA ALA A 131 11.38 8.74 -9.57
C ALA A 131 10.05 8.91 -10.34
N SER A 132 9.00 8.16 -10.00
CA SER A 132 7.66 8.36 -10.60
C SER A 132 7.00 9.69 -10.24
N ALA A 133 7.47 10.35 -9.17
CA ALA A 133 7.09 11.72 -8.81
C ALA A 133 8.08 12.78 -9.37
N GLY A 134 9.00 12.39 -10.26
CA GLY A 134 10.02 13.30 -10.81
C GLY A 134 11.17 13.58 -9.84
N LEU A 135 11.29 12.82 -8.75
CA LEU A 135 12.28 13.03 -7.70
C LEU A 135 13.36 11.94 -7.76
N ASN A 136 14.54 12.30 -8.25
CA ASN A 136 15.69 11.37 -8.22
C ASN A 136 16.38 11.45 -6.85
N LEU A 137 16.29 10.40 -6.05
CA LEU A 137 17.01 10.27 -4.77
C LEU A 137 18.43 9.70 -4.94
N VAL A 138 18.65 8.95 -6.02
CA VAL A 138 19.89 8.24 -6.35
C VAL A 138 20.14 8.35 -7.87
N GLY A 139 21.36 8.05 -8.31
CA GLY A 139 21.74 8.14 -9.73
C GLY A 139 21.04 7.12 -10.63
N ASP A 140 20.74 5.91 -10.12
CA ASP A 140 19.98 4.88 -10.83
C ASP A 140 18.90 4.30 -9.91
N SER A 141 17.63 4.56 -10.23
CA SER A 141 16.48 4.05 -9.49
C SER A 141 16.24 2.55 -9.69
N ASN A 142 16.85 1.93 -10.71
CA ASN A 142 16.70 0.50 -10.99
C ASN A 142 17.73 -0.35 -10.25
N TYR A 143 18.90 0.21 -9.93
CA TYR A 143 19.98 -0.50 -9.24
C TYR A 143 20.64 0.39 -8.19
N CYS A 144 20.02 0.44 -7.00
CA CYS A 144 20.60 1.09 -5.83
C CYS A 144 20.51 0.19 -4.60
N ALA A 145 21.58 0.08 -3.81
CA ALA A 145 21.52 -0.47 -2.46
C ALA A 145 20.81 0.49 -1.48
N PRO A 146 20.27 -0.01 -0.34
CA PRO A 146 19.71 0.85 0.71
C PRO A 146 20.67 1.93 1.23
N ASP A 147 21.97 1.64 1.23
CA ASP A 147 23.01 2.61 1.64
C ASP A 147 23.08 3.84 0.72
N HIS A 148 22.77 3.70 -0.57
CA HIS A 148 22.70 4.85 -1.48
C HIS A 148 21.53 5.78 -1.12
N LEU A 149 20.41 5.24 -0.61
CA LEU A 149 19.33 6.06 -0.06
C LEU A 149 19.80 6.74 1.22
N LYS A 150 20.47 6.00 2.13
CA LYS A 150 21.01 6.55 3.38
C LYS A 150 21.93 7.75 3.15
N ASN A 151 22.76 7.68 2.10
CA ASN A 151 23.74 8.72 1.76
C ASN A 151 23.21 9.75 0.75
N SER A 152 21.92 9.74 0.42
CA SER A 152 21.33 10.73 -0.48
C SER A 152 21.36 12.12 0.15
N THR A 153 21.94 13.10 -0.55
CA THR A 153 21.98 14.50 -0.10
C THR A 153 20.62 15.19 -0.14
N ARG A 154 19.60 14.53 -0.69
CA ARG A 154 18.21 15.03 -0.78
C ARG A 154 17.35 14.58 0.39
N LEU A 155 17.90 13.77 1.28
CA LEU A 155 17.20 13.22 2.43
C LEU A 155 17.78 13.76 3.74
N ILE A 156 16.91 14.03 4.71
CA ILE A 156 17.25 14.46 6.06
C ILE A 156 16.69 13.50 7.09
N ALA A 157 17.38 13.33 8.22
CA ALA A 157 16.91 12.46 9.29
C ALA A 157 15.69 13.04 10.01
N VAL A 158 14.66 12.21 10.22
CA VAL A 158 13.49 12.57 11.02
C VAL A 158 13.79 12.35 12.50
N GLN A 159 13.82 13.44 13.26
CA GLN A 159 14.12 13.40 14.69
C GLN A 159 12.98 12.74 15.48
N GLY A 160 13.33 11.90 16.46
CA GLY A 160 12.34 11.24 17.33
C GLY A 160 11.48 10.17 16.65
N ALA A 161 11.84 9.74 15.44
CA ALA A 161 11.05 8.78 14.65
C ALA A 161 11.13 7.33 15.12
N VAL A 162 12.01 7.03 16.09
CA VAL A 162 12.20 5.71 16.68
C VAL A 162 12.11 5.84 18.19
N GLN A 163 11.38 4.92 18.81
CA GLN A 163 11.17 4.88 20.26
C GLN A 163 11.33 3.46 20.80
N TYR A 164 11.63 3.34 22.09
CA TYR A 164 11.62 2.05 22.77
C TYR A 164 10.20 1.55 22.96
N VAL A 165 10.05 0.23 22.89
CA VAL A 165 8.78 -0.46 23.16
C VAL A 165 8.95 -1.37 24.36
N SER A 166 7.94 -1.46 25.22
CA SER A 166 7.96 -2.36 26.37
C SER A 166 7.58 -3.79 25.98
N ASP A 167 8.01 -4.76 26.77
CA ASP A 167 7.66 -6.17 26.57
C ASP A 167 6.14 -6.39 26.68
N GLU A 168 5.45 -5.62 27.52
CA GLU A 168 3.99 -5.67 27.64
C GLU A 168 3.30 -5.23 26.35
N GLU A 169 3.80 -4.18 25.69
CA GLU A 169 3.24 -3.72 24.42
C GLU A 169 3.46 -4.77 23.32
N ILE A 170 4.64 -5.37 23.24
CA ILE A 170 4.93 -6.45 22.28
C ILE A 170 4.00 -7.65 22.51
N LYS A 171 3.88 -8.10 23.76
CA LYS A 171 2.97 -9.20 24.14
C LYS A 171 1.51 -8.87 23.89
N GLY A 172 1.14 -7.59 23.98
CA GLY A 172 -0.21 -7.11 23.65
C GLY A 172 -0.64 -7.43 22.22
N TRP A 173 0.30 -7.65 21.30
CA TRP A 173 0.01 -8.05 19.92
C TRP A 173 -0.09 -9.57 19.70
N GLU A 174 0.34 -10.38 20.66
CA GLU A 174 0.25 -11.83 20.58
C GLU A 174 -1.22 -12.27 20.57
N GLY A 175 -1.56 -13.18 19.66
CA GLY A 175 -2.95 -13.65 19.49
C GLY A 175 -3.90 -12.66 18.80
N ILE A 176 -3.50 -11.40 18.59
CA ILE A 176 -4.28 -10.45 17.78
C ILE A 176 -4.14 -10.80 16.30
N HIS A 177 -5.26 -11.10 15.65
CA HIS A 177 -5.31 -11.38 14.21
C HIS A 177 -4.72 -10.23 13.38
N ASP A 178 -3.83 -10.56 12.45
CA ASP A 178 -3.18 -9.61 11.54
C ASP A 178 -3.89 -9.58 10.19
N THR A 179 -4.91 -8.74 10.05
CA THR A 179 -5.61 -8.56 8.78
C THR A 179 -4.66 -8.20 7.62
N PRO A 180 -3.66 -7.29 7.80
CA PRO A 180 -2.60 -7.11 6.82
C PRO A 180 -1.89 -8.41 6.41
N GLN A 181 -1.57 -9.32 7.33
CA GLN A 181 -1.00 -10.64 6.96
C GLN A 181 -1.98 -11.46 6.12
N SER A 182 -3.26 -11.52 6.51
CA SER A 182 -4.29 -12.21 5.74
C SER A 182 -4.41 -11.67 4.31
N MET A 183 -4.27 -10.35 4.13
CA MET A 183 -4.25 -9.72 2.80
C MET A 183 -3.00 -10.10 2.00
N ARG A 184 -1.81 -10.14 2.64
CA ARG A 184 -0.57 -10.60 2.00
C ARG A 184 -0.68 -12.04 1.53
N ASP A 185 -1.21 -12.92 2.39
CA ASP A 185 -1.38 -14.34 2.09
C ASP A 185 -2.37 -14.55 0.94
N ALA A 186 -3.51 -13.86 0.96
CA ALA A 186 -4.50 -13.91 -0.11
C ALA A 186 -3.93 -13.40 -1.45
N THR A 187 -3.21 -12.28 -1.42
CA THR A 187 -2.54 -11.72 -2.61
C THR A 187 -1.50 -12.68 -3.19
N ASN A 188 -0.70 -13.31 -2.32
CA ASN A 188 0.30 -14.28 -2.74
C ASN A 188 -0.32 -15.55 -3.29
N ALA A 189 -1.41 -16.05 -2.69
CA ALA A 189 -2.15 -17.20 -3.20
C ALA A 189 -2.76 -16.91 -4.58
N LEU A 190 -3.37 -15.73 -4.74
CA LEU A 190 -3.88 -15.24 -6.02
C LEU A 190 -2.77 -15.19 -7.08
N LEU A 191 -1.68 -14.47 -6.83
CA LEU A 191 -0.65 -14.27 -7.84
C LEU A 191 0.18 -15.53 -8.12
N SER A 192 0.37 -16.40 -7.13
CA SER A 192 0.97 -17.72 -7.36
C SER A 192 0.12 -18.54 -8.34
N GLY A 193 -1.20 -18.57 -8.14
CA GLY A 193 -2.13 -19.21 -9.07
C GLY A 193 -2.18 -18.51 -10.44
N ALA A 194 -2.14 -17.19 -10.49
CA ALA A 194 -2.18 -16.44 -11.75
C ALA A 194 -0.96 -16.76 -12.62
N ARG A 195 0.22 -16.88 -11.99
CA ARG A 195 1.49 -17.18 -12.66
C ARG A 195 1.56 -18.57 -13.28
N THR A 196 0.70 -19.50 -12.88
CA THR A 196 0.58 -20.81 -13.56
C THR A 196 -0.10 -20.69 -14.92
N LYS A 197 -0.93 -19.66 -15.12
CA LYS A 197 -1.53 -19.32 -16.42
C LYS A 197 -0.63 -18.45 -17.26
N SER A 198 0.01 -17.45 -16.65
CA SER A 198 0.96 -16.59 -17.34
C SER A 198 2.11 -16.18 -16.43
N ALA A 199 3.32 -16.65 -16.77
CA ALA A 199 4.54 -16.31 -16.03
C ALA A 199 4.92 -14.82 -16.14
N SER A 200 4.27 -14.04 -17.00
CA SER A 200 4.50 -12.59 -17.11
C SER A 200 3.72 -11.76 -16.09
N ILE A 201 2.79 -12.38 -15.34
CA ILE A 201 2.01 -11.71 -14.29
C ILE A 201 2.93 -11.45 -13.09
N GLU A 202 3.23 -10.18 -12.85
CA GLU A 202 4.04 -9.73 -11.74
C GLU A 202 3.17 -9.15 -10.63
N ASP A 203 2.21 -8.28 -10.94
CA ASP A 203 1.31 -7.64 -9.97
C ASP A 203 -0.18 -7.95 -10.24
N VAL A 204 -1.07 -7.50 -9.34
CA VAL A 204 -2.52 -7.76 -9.47
C VAL A 204 -3.11 -7.13 -10.74
N ASN A 205 -2.57 -5.99 -11.18
CA ASN A 205 -3.08 -5.27 -12.37
C ASN A 205 -2.76 -6.03 -13.68
N ASP A 206 -1.71 -6.87 -13.69
CA ASP A 206 -1.41 -7.73 -14.84
C ASP A 206 -2.51 -8.79 -15.08
N ILE A 207 -3.29 -9.15 -14.06
CA ILE A 207 -4.43 -10.06 -14.21
C ILE A 207 -5.52 -9.43 -15.08
N ASP A 208 -5.80 -8.14 -14.86
CA ASP A 208 -6.81 -7.40 -15.62
C ASP A 208 -6.43 -7.37 -17.10
N HIS A 209 -5.18 -7.03 -17.40
CA HIS A 209 -4.68 -7.03 -18.78
C HIS A 209 -4.70 -8.44 -19.39
N HIS A 210 -4.31 -9.47 -18.63
CA HIS A 210 -4.35 -10.86 -19.11
C HIS A 210 -5.78 -11.26 -19.52
N LEU A 211 -6.79 -10.91 -18.72
CA LEU A 211 -8.19 -11.25 -18.98
C LEU A 211 -8.79 -10.46 -20.15
N GLN A 212 -8.36 -9.22 -20.38
CA GLN A 212 -8.75 -8.46 -21.58
C GLN A 212 -8.26 -9.14 -22.87
N VAL A 213 -7.02 -9.65 -22.86
CA VAL A 213 -6.41 -10.31 -24.02
C VAL A 213 -6.85 -11.77 -24.17
N THR A 214 -7.09 -12.45 -23.05
CA THR A 214 -7.42 -13.88 -22.99
C THR A 214 -8.68 -14.13 -22.15
N PRO A 215 -9.86 -13.64 -22.59
CA PRO A 215 -11.10 -13.73 -21.80
C PRO A 215 -11.55 -15.18 -21.53
N GLY A 216 -11.08 -16.15 -22.31
CA GLY A 216 -11.35 -17.57 -22.08
C GLY A 216 -10.79 -18.13 -20.77
N ASP A 217 -9.86 -17.42 -20.11
CA ASP A 217 -9.34 -17.80 -18.79
C ASP A 217 -10.22 -17.29 -17.62
N ASP A 218 -11.28 -16.52 -17.87
CA ASP A 218 -12.08 -15.87 -16.82
C ASP A 218 -12.59 -16.84 -15.74
N ALA A 219 -13.15 -17.98 -16.12
CA ALA A 219 -13.64 -18.97 -15.14
C ALA A 219 -12.53 -19.45 -14.18
N TYR A 220 -11.28 -19.55 -14.67
CA TYR A 220 -10.14 -19.89 -13.83
C TYR A 220 -9.81 -18.76 -12.84
N PHE A 221 -9.77 -17.51 -13.31
CA PHE A 221 -9.44 -16.36 -12.48
C PHE A 221 -10.55 -16.05 -11.47
N ALA A 222 -11.82 -16.14 -11.85
CA ALA A 222 -12.95 -15.97 -10.94
C ALA A 222 -12.89 -16.96 -9.78
N ASN A 223 -12.58 -18.24 -10.06
CA ASN A 223 -12.37 -19.26 -9.02
C ASN A 223 -11.09 -19.01 -8.21
N LEU A 224 -10.02 -18.51 -8.84
CA LEU A 224 -8.77 -18.19 -8.17
C LEU A 224 -8.91 -17.03 -7.17
N TYR A 225 -9.64 -15.96 -7.53
CA TYR A 225 -9.97 -14.86 -6.62
C TYR A 225 -10.78 -15.33 -5.41
N GLU A 226 -11.71 -16.26 -5.63
CA GLU A 226 -12.53 -16.84 -4.55
C GLU A 226 -11.69 -17.72 -3.61
N ARG A 227 -10.96 -18.71 -4.14
CA ARG A 227 -10.19 -19.66 -3.32
C ARG A 227 -8.96 -19.06 -2.65
N SER A 228 -8.43 -17.95 -3.18
CA SER A 228 -7.32 -17.23 -2.55
C SER A 228 -7.77 -16.44 -1.31
N GLY A 229 -9.08 -16.24 -1.13
CA GLY A 229 -9.63 -15.40 -0.06
C GLY A 229 -9.51 -13.90 -0.33
N TYR A 230 -9.00 -13.48 -1.49
CA TYR A 230 -8.81 -12.07 -1.84
C TYR A 230 -10.12 -11.27 -1.75
N LEU A 231 -11.25 -11.90 -2.13
CA LEU A 231 -12.57 -11.27 -2.11
C LEU A 231 -13.21 -11.18 -0.71
N THR A 232 -12.61 -11.79 0.32
CA THR A 232 -13.26 -11.98 1.63
C THR A 232 -12.43 -11.52 2.83
N VAL A 233 -11.21 -10.99 2.63
CA VAL A 233 -10.37 -10.45 3.73
C VAL A 233 -11.11 -9.39 4.55
N TRP A 234 -11.96 -8.57 3.91
CA TRP A 234 -12.76 -7.54 4.58
C TRP A 234 -13.71 -8.11 5.65
N VAL A 235 -14.16 -9.37 5.51
CA VAL A 235 -15.07 -10.00 6.47
C VAL A 235 -14.37 -10.12 7.83
N ALA A 236 -13.15 -10.65 7.85
CA ALA A 236 -12.36 -10.78 9.06
C ALA A 236 -12.05 -9.41 9.70
N GLU A 237 -11.83 -8.39 8.87
CA GLU A 237 -11.60 -7.02 9.36
C GLU A 237 -12.84 -6.44 10.03
N CYS A 238 -14.02 -6.62 9.44
CA CYS A 238 -15.29 -6.18 10.01
C CYS A 238 -15.63 -6.94 11.30
N ASP A 239 -15.44 -8.25 11.32
CA ASP A 239 -15.70 -9.06 12.51
C ASP A 239 -14.82 -8.64 13.69
N LYS A 240 -13.53 -8.42 13.43
CA LYS A 240 -12.56 -7.96 14.43
C LYS A 240 -12.84 -6.54 14.90
N ASN A 241 -13.18 -5.64 13.98
CA ASN A 241 -13.31 -4.21 14.25
C ASN A 241 -14.75 -3.73 14.16
N ARG A 242 -15.71 -4.55 14.61
CA ARG A 242 -17.15 -4.23 14.55
C ARG A 242 -17.49 -2.86 15.12
N TRP A 243 -16.77 -2.45 16.17
CA TRP A 243 -16.88 -1.13 16.79
C TRP A 243 -16.63 0.04 15.85
N GLN A 244 -15.94 -0.16 14.73
CA GLN A 244 -15.72 0.89 13.73
C GLN A 244 -16.92 1.09 12.81
N TYR A 245 -17.86 0.14 12.75
CA TYR A 245 -18.96 0.12 11.78
C TYR A 245 -20.34 0.25 12.44
N ASP A 246 -20.41 0.19 13.77
CA ASP A 246 -21.66 0.22 14.54
C ASP A 246 -21.47 1.12 15.76
N LEU A 247 -22.35 2.12 15.90
CA LEU A 247 -22.26 3.14 16.94
C LEU A 247 -22.35 2.53 18.35
N GLN A 248 -23.27 1.59 18.56
CA GLN A 248 -23.45 0.97 19.87
C GLN A 248 -22.21 0.14 20.22
N ALA A 249 -21.67 -0.61 19.26
CA ALA A 249 -20.41 -1.32 19.43
C ALA A 249 -19.23 -0.37 19.68
N MET A 250 -19.19 0.84 19.10
CA MET A 250 -18.17 1.85 19.41
C MET A 250 -18.28 2.36 20.86
N ILE A 251 -19.50 2.62 21.32
CA ILE A 251 -19.79 3.03 22.69
C ILE A 251 -19.33 1.93 23.66
N ASP A 252 -19.73 0.69 23.41
CA ASP A 252 -19.47 -0.47 24.26
C ASP A 252 -18.03 -1.01 24.14
N ALA A 253 -17.28 -0.59 23.11
CA ALA A 253 -15.93 -1.07 22.87
C ALA A 253 -15.01 -0.79 24.07
N PRO A 254 -14.21 -1.76 24.51
CA PRO A 254 -13.25 -1.55 25.58
C PRO A 254 -12.15 -0.58 25.13
N GLY A 255 -11.63 0.21 26.07
CA GLY A 255 -10.54 1.15 25.84
C GLY A 255 -10.91 2.61 26.12
N PRO A 256 -9.91 3.51 26.20
CA PRO A 256 -10.14 4.90 26.56
C PRO A 256 -10.84 5.65 25.42
N ASP A 257 -11.81 6.50 25.78
CA ASP A 257 -12.50 7.38 24.82
C ASP A 257 -11.53 8.30 24.08
N ALA A 258 -10.39 8.66 24.67
CA ALA A 258 -9.34 9.41 23.98
C ALA A 258 -8.80 8.66 22.73
N ALA A 259 -8.65 7.34 22.79
CA ALA A 259 -8.19 6.55 21.64
C ALA A 259 -9.29 6.44 20.56
N LYS A 260 -10.55 6.25 20.97
CA LYS A 260 -11.70 6.26 20.05
C LYS A 260 -11.85 7.62 19.36
N ARG A 261 -11.68 8.70 20.12
CA ARG A 261 -11.67 10.08 19.62
C ARG A 261 -10.57 10.29 18.59
N GLN A 262 -9.33 9.92 18.92
CA GLN A 262 -8.22 10.03 17.99
C GLN A 262 -8.49 9.24 16.69
N TYR A 263 -9.02 8.02 16.79
CA TYR A 263 -9.42 7.24 15.62
C TYR A 263 -10.47 7.97 14.78
N CYS A 264 -11.52 8.51 15.40
CA CYS A 264 -12.60 9.20 14.70
C CYS A 264 -12.11 10.50 14.03
N GLU A 265 -11.32 11.29 14.74
CA GLU A 265 -10.74 12.54 14.23
C GLU A 265 -9.76 12.25 13.07
N ASN A 266 -8.91 11.24 13.20
CA ASN A 266 -8.03 10.80 12.11
C ASN A 266 -8.81 10.32 10.88
N LEU A 267 -9.85 9.50 11.09
CA LEU A 267 -10.66 8.97 10.00
C LEU A 267 -11.43 10.08 9.26
N LEU A 268 -11.91 11.09 9.98
CA LEU A 268 -12.67 12.18 9.35
C LEU A 268 -11.78 13.28 8.77
N GLY A 269 -10.54 13.39 9.24
CA GLY A 269 -9.54 14.36 8.78
C GLY A 269 -8.61 13.84 7.68
N ASP A 270 -8.86 12.66 7.11
CA ASP A 270 -8.04 12.01 6.07
C ASP A 270 -8.29 12.54 4.63
N ASP A 271 -8.97 13.68 4.49
CA ASP A 271 -9.42 14.25 3.21
C ASP A 271 -10.10 13.24 2.26
N GLU A 272 -10.73 12.21 2.82
CA GLU A 272 -11.40 11.13 2.09
C GLU A 272 -10.45 10.28 1.22
N GLU A 273 -9.14 10.29 1.46
CA GLU A 273 -8.17 9.52 0.65
C GLU A 273 -8.52 8.02 0.57
N GLY A 274 -8.96 7.43 1.68
CA GLY A 274 -9.39 6.04 1.74
C GLY A 274 -10.63 5.76 0.89
N LEU A 275 -11.59 6.69 0.87
CA LEU A 275 -12.80 6.62 0.06
C LEU A 275 -12.47 6.77 -1.43
N VAL A 276 -11.66 7.77 -1.79
CA VAL A 276 -11.23 8.03 -3.17
C VAL A 276 -10.61 6.77 -3.77
N ARG A 277 -9.75 6.07 -3.03
CA ARG A 277 -9.15 4.80 -3.49
C ARG A 277 -10.21 3.76 -3.86
N PHE A 278 -11.21 3.53 -3.02
CA PHE A 278 -12.24 2.52 -3.29
C PHE A 278 -13.21 2.95 -4.38
N GLU A 279 -13.56 4.24 -4.45
CA GLU A 279 -14.42 4.78 -5.51
C GLU A 279 -13.76 4.72 -6.88
N VAL A 280 -12.46 5.00 -6.97
CA VAL A 280 -11.65 4.85 -8.20
C VAL A 280 -11.70 3.41 -8.71
N ASN A 281 -11.42 2.44 -7.83
CA ASN A 281 -11.43 1.04 -8.22
C ASN A 281 -12.85 0.56 -8.59
N ARG A 282 -13.88 0.95 -7.84
CA ARG A 282 -15.28 0.65 -8.18
C ARG A 282 -15.62 1.17 -9.58
N ALA A 283 -15.27 2.42 -9.90
CA ALA A 283 -15.51 3.01 -11.21
C ALA A 283 -14.76 2.26 -12.32
N GLY A 284 -13.49 1.93 -12.07
CA GLY A 284 -12.65 1.14 -12.97
C GLY A 284 -13.23 -0.23 -13.31
N TYR A 285 -13.59 -1.02 -12.30
CA TYR A 285 -14.19 -2.34 -12.51
C TYR A 285 -15.64 -2.28 -13.02
N SER A 286 -16.35 -1.17 -12.82
CA SER A 286 -17.66 -0.97 -13.47
C SER A 286 -17.49 -0.90 -14.98
N LEU A 287 -16.51 -0.13 -15.46
CA LEU A 287 -16.20 -0.03 -16.88
C LEU A 287 -15.68 -1.33 -17.47
N LEU A 288 -14.76 -2.00 -16.76
CA LEU A 288 -14.26 -3.30 -17.21
C LEU A 288 -15.38 -4.33 -17.31
N ALA A 289 -16.32 -4.37 -16.36
CA ALA A 289 -17.44 -5.31 -16.40
C ALA A 289 -18.47 -4.99 -17.50
N GLU A 290 -18.59 -3.72 -17.91
CA GLU A 290 -19.42 -3.28 -19.03
C GLU A 290 -18.77 -3.61 -20.38
N GLU A 291 -17.47 -3.35 -20.54
CA GLU A 291 -16.72 -3.58 -21.78
C GLU A 291 -16.40 -5.07 -21.98
N PHE A 292 -16.03 -5.77 -20.91
CA PHE A 292 -15.69 -7.18 -20.88
C PHE A 292 -16.61 -7.88 -19.88
N PRO A 293 -17.67 -8.59 -20.32
CA PRO A 293 -18.65 -9.22 -19.44
C PRO A 293 -18.11 -10.51 -18.79
N LEU A 294 -17.00 -10.37 -18.08
CA LEU A 294 -16.26 -11.42 -17.38
C LEU A 294 -16.70 -11.48 -15.92
N GLU A 295 -16.85 -12.69 -15.40
CA GLU A 295 -17.25 -12.93 -14.01
C GLU A 295 -16.23 -12.37 -13.03
N THR A 296 -14.94 -12.41 -13.37
CA THR A 296 -13.87 -11.84 -12.55
C THR A 296 -14.06 -10.34 -12.32
N PHE A 297 -14.30 -9.57 -13.39
CA PHE A 297 -14.51 -8.12 -13.28
C PHE A 297 -15.81 -7.78 -12.54
N ARG A 298 -16.88 -8.56 -12.75
CA ARG A 298 -18.13 -8.42 -11.99
C ARG A 298 -17.90 -8.63 -10.49
N ARG A 299 -17.13 -9.65 -10.09
CA ARG A 299 -16.79 -9.93 -8.68
C ARG A 299 -15.94 -8.83 -8.06
N LEU A 300 -14.96 -8.30 -8.80
CA LEU A 300 -14.12 -7.19 -8.34
C LEU A 300 -14.92 -5.90 -8.19
N LYS A 301 -15.85 -5.61 -9.12
CA LYS A 301 -16.81 -4.51 -8.97
C LYS A 301 -17.58 -4.62 -7.64
N ILE A 302 -18.17 -5.79 -7.36
CA ILE A 302 -18.93 -6.04 -6.11
C ILE A 302 -18.05 -5.88 -4.87
N LEU A 303 -16.81 -6.37 -4.93
CA LEU A 303 -15.85 -6.16 -3.84
C LEU A 303 -15.66 -4.66 -3.56
N TYR A 304 -15.40 -3.86 -4.59
CA TYR A 304 -15.15 -2.44 -4.39
C TYR A 304 -16.42 -1.64 -4.05
N GLU A 305 -17.60 -2.04 -4.52
CA GLU A 305 -18.88 -1.53 -4.00
C GLU A 305 -18.96 -1.76 -2.47
N LYS A 306 -18.70 -2.99 -2.02
CA LYS A 306 -18.70 -3.32 -0.60
C LYS A 306 -17.66 -2.53 0.20
N LEU A 307 -16.45 -2.36 -0.32
CA LEU A 307 -15.40 -1.59 0.36
C LEU A 307 -15.74 -0.09 0.47
N VAL A 308 -16.42 0.48 -0.53
CA VAL A 308 -16.97 1.85 -0.45
C VAL A 308 -18.01 1.93 0.66
N ASP A 309 -19.01 1.05 0.66
CA ASP A 309 -20.08 1.05 1.68
C ASP A 309 -19.51 0.94 3.09
N LEU A 310 -18.59 0.00 3.29
CA LEU A 310 -17.91 -0.20 4.58
C LEU A 310 -17.14 1.03 5.04
N HIS A 311 -16.47 1.75 4.13
CA HIS A 311 -15.76 2.97 4.50
C HIS A 311 -16.73 4.11 4.85
N LEU A 312 -17.86 4.22 4.14
CA LEU A 312 -18.92 5.17 4.47
C LEU A 312 -19.52 4.87 5.85
N ASP A 313 -19.81 3.61 6.17
CA ASP A 313 -20.31 3.18 7.48
C ASP A 313 -19.33 3.57 8.60
N ARG A 314 -18.02 3.40 8.39
CA ARG A 314 -16.99 3.79 9.37
C ARG A 314 -16.98 5.28 9.62
N ARG A 315 -17.03 6.09 8.56
CA ARG A 315 -17.06 7.56 8.67
C ARG A 315 -18.33 8.01 9.37
N GLN A 316 -19.47 7.43 9.03
CA GLN A 316 -20.75 7.72 9.68
C GLN A 316 -20.72 7.36 11.17
N THR A 317 -20.19 6.19 11.52
CA THR A 317 -20.06 5.76 12.92
C THR A 317 -19.16 6.70 13.72
N ALA A 318 -18.00 7.07 13.17
CA ALA A 318 -17.06 8.02 13.79
C ALA A 318 -17.70 9.41 14.01
N ALA A 319 -18.40 9.91 13.00
CA ALA A 319 -19.16 11.15 13.04
C ALA A 319 -20.22 11.15 14.15
N GLN A 320 -21.02 10.09 14.23
CA GLN A 320 -22.06 9.92 15.25
C GLN A 320 -21.46 9.83 16.65
N TRP A 321 -20.36 9.09 16.81
CA TRP A 321 -19.70 8.94 18.10
C TRP A 321 -19.12 10.28 18.61
N LEU A 322 -18.43 11.05 17.77
CA LEU A 322 -17.93 12.38 18.15
C LEU A 322 -19.07 13.33 18.55
N SER A 323 -20.18 13.28 17.81
CA SER A 323 -21.39 14.06 18.14
C SER A 323 -21.97 13.66 19.50
N HIS A 324 -22.02 12.36 19.81
CA HIS A 324 -22.46 11.85 21.10
C HIS A 324 -21.55 12.32 22.26
N GLN A 325 -20.26 12.53 21.99
CA GLN A 325 -19.27 13.04 22.95
C GLN A 325 -19.27 14.58 23.10
N GLY A 326 -20.28 15.27 22.57
CA GLY A 326 -20.44 16.73 22.68
C GLY A 326 -19.44 17.53 21.84
N SER A 327 -18.81 16.92 20.83
CA SER A 327 -17.92 17.60 19.88
C SER A 327 -18.62 17.70 18.52
N ALA A 328 -18.84 18.91 18.00
CA ALA A 328 -19.42 19.11 16.67
C ALA A 328 -18.73 20.26 15.92
N VAL A 329 -18.19 19.99 14.74
CA VAL A 329 -18.86 20.16 13.44
C VAL A 329 -18.33 19.07 12.51
N LEU A 330 -19.23 18.38 11.81
CA LEU A 330 -18.85 17.44 10.73
C LEU A 330 -18.20 18.24 9.60
N PRO A 331 -17.02 17.85 9.09
CA PRO A 331 -16.55 18.40 7.83
C PRO A 331 -17.67 18.20 6.80
N ALA A 332 -18.03 19.27 6.08
CA ALA A 332 -18.95 19.13 4.97
C ALA A 332 -18.33 18.13 3.99
N ARG A 333 -19.07 17.07 3.67
CA ARG A 333 -18.66 16.08 2.66
C ARG A 333 -18.29 16.84 1.39
N SER A 334 -17.11 16.59 0.85
CA SER A 334 -16.88 16.91 -0.55
C SER A 334 -17.93 16.12 -1.35
N PRO A 335 -18.68 16.75 -2.29
CA PRO A 335 -19.58 15.98 -3.13
C PRO A 335 -18.79 14.81 -3.71
N ALA A 336 -19.41 13.62 -3.74
CA ALA A 336 -18.78 12.43 -4.31
C ALA A 336 -18.06 12.84 -5.58
N VAL A 337 -16.75 12.58 -5.70
CA VAL A 337 -16.08 12.78 -6.97
C VAL A 337 -16.65 11.72 -7.88
N LEU A 338 -17.74 12.06 -8.57
CA LEU A 338 -18.30 11.24 -9.61
C LEU A 338 -17.21 11.19 -10.68
N LEU A 339 -16.40 10.14 -10.65
CA LEU A 339 -15.45 9.85 -11.71
C LEU A 339 -16.27 9.38 -12.90
N THR A 340 -16.80 10.37 -13.63
CA THR A 340 -17.50 10.12 -14.87
C THR A 340 -16.48 9.54 -15.86
N PRO A 341 -16.77 8.36 -16.46
CA PRO A 341 -15.89 7.76 -17.44
C PRO A 341 -15.44 8.77 -18.50
N HIS A 342 -14.17 8.72 -18.86
CA HIS A 342 -13.55 9.59 -19.86
C HIS A 342 -13.37 11.07 -19.48
N THR A 343 -13.60 11.47 -18.22
CA THR A 343 -13.19 12.81 -17.76
C THR A 343 -11.70 12.87 -17.39
N ALA A 344 -11.16 14.08 -17.22
CA ALA A 344 -9.77 14.28 -16.81
C ALA A 344 -9.48 13.64 -15.44
N GLU A 345 -10.43 13.73 -14.52
CA GLU A 345 -10.38 13.16 -13.17
C GLU A 345 -10.43 11.63 -13.24
N TRP A 346 -11.29 11.07 -14.10
CA TRP A 346 -11.34 9.63 -14.34
C TRP A 346 -10.06 9.11 -14.98
N PHE A 347 -9.48 9.83 -15.93
CA PHE A 347 -8.19 9.45 -16.51
C PHE A 347 -7.02 9.62 -15.54
N ALA A 348 -7.06 10.63 -14.67
CA ALA A 348 -6.06 10.79 -13.62
C ALA A 348 -6.14 9.62 -12.63
N ALA A 349 -7.36 9.23 -12.24
CA ALA A 349 -7.64 8.05 -11.42
C ALA A 349 -7.25 6.73 -12.12
N LEU A 350 -7.54 6.57 -13.41
CA LEU A 350 -7.16 5.39 -14.18
C LEU A 350 -5.65 5.33 -14.39
N ALA A 351 -4.98 6.46 -14.62
CA ALA A 351 -3.53 6.49 -14.80
C ALA A 351 -2.77 6.07 -13.54
N VAL A 352 -3.38 6.27 -12.37
CA VAL A 352 -2.89 5.78 -11.08
C VAL A 352 -2.93 4.26 -10.98
N TRP A 353 -3.98 3.63 -11.51
CA TRP A 353 -4.21 2.19 -11.38
C TRP A 353 -3.62 1.38 -12.55
N ASN A 354 -3.82 1.86 -13.77
CA ASN A 354 -3.39 1.20 -15.00
C ASN A 354 -2.94 2.29 -16.00
N PRO A 355 -1.71 2.81 -15.87
CA PRO A 355 -1.20 3.88 -16.73
C PRO A 355 -1.19 3.50 -18.22
N GLN A 356 -1.03 2.20 -18.52
CA GLN A 356 -1.09 1.70 -19.88
C GLN A 356 -2.52 1.74 -20.43
N GLN A 357 -3.53 1.32 -19.66
CA GLN A 357 -4.93 1.45 -20.04
C GLN A 357 -5.36 2.91 -20.11
N ALA A 358 -4.93 3.76 -19.17
CA ALA A 358 -5.21 5.19 -19.22
C ALA A 358 -4.66 5.82 -20.52
N ALA A 359 -3.43 5.49 -20.90
CA ALA A 359 -2.83 5.95 -22.15
C ALA A 359 -3.56 5.38 -23.38
N HIS A 360 -3.91 4.08 -23.35
CA HIS A 360 -4.62 3.42 -24.44
C HIS A 360 -6.02 3.99 -24.67
N THR A 361 -6.82 4.12 -23.61
CA THR A 361 -8.16 4.70 -23.67
C THR A 361 -8.12 6.17 -24.07
N ARG A 362 -7.12 6.96 -23.64
CA ARG A 362 -6.91 8.33 -24.17
C ARG A 362 -6.64 8.34 -25.67
N SER A 363 -5.81 7.42 -26.16
CA SER A 363 -5.46 7.33 -27.59
C SER A 363 -6.66 6.98 -28.46
N ILE A 364 -7.56 6.12 -27.99
CA ILE A 364 -8.77 5.74 -28.74
C ILE A 364 -9.72 6.94 -28.86
N LEU A 365 -9.96 7.67 -27.77
CA LEU A 365 -10.86 8.84 -27.76
C LEU A 365 -10.33 10.04 -28.56
N GLN A 366 -9.02 10.13 -28.78
CA GLN A 366 -8.42 11.18 -29.63
C GLN A 366 -8.47 10.85 -31.13
N GLN A 367 -8.81 9.61 -31.47
CA GLN A 367 -8.93 9.12 -32.86
C GLN A 367 -10.41 9.01 -33.32
N SER A 368 -11.36 9.12 -32.40
CA SER A 368 -12.81 9.27 -32.63
C SER A 368 -13.21 10.74 -32.66
#